data_AF-A0AAU6TV84-F1
#
_entry.id   AF-A0AAU6TV84-F1
#
_cell.length_a   1.000
_cell.length_b   1.000
_cell.length_c   1.000
_cell.angle_alpha   90.00
_cell.angle_beta   90.00
_cell.angle_gamma   90.00
#
_symmetry.space_group_name_H-M   'P 1'
#
loop_
_entity.id
_entity.type
_entity.pdbx_description
1 polymer ?
#
loop_
_entity_poly.entity_id
_entity_poly.type
_entity_poly.pdbx_seq_one_letter_code
_entity_poly.pdbx_strand_id
1 'polypeptide(L)'
;MNSNKHSPQYIELMNAIVLYKKEMFDWWDSLQKTRVGEWAFLLTLACWGVPDIRFRLAGFLIGAAFFMEKFAAIAGKSSYTTKTETRLLQKIRSGKMSDKEKETLYKELSYAQKNRKFGKSVTVIKKTWKIMVAYTFFASSLFAIVGTNWGNIVKTLF
;
A
#
# COMPACT_ATOMS: atom_id res chain seq x y z
N MET A 1 -1.10 -44.85 18.70
CA MET A 1 0.03 -44.08 18.14
C MET A 1 -0.49 -43.20 17.01
N ASN A 2 -0.78 -41.92 17.28
CA ASN A 2 -1.20 -40.96 16.26
C ASN A 2 0.06 -40.32 15.64
N SER A 3 0.57 -40.89 14.55
CA SER A 3 1.49 -40.14 13.71
C SER A 3 0.66 -39.08 12.97
N ASN A 4 0.71 -37.83 13.43
CA ASN A 4 0.27 -36.66 12.66
C ASN A 4 1.18 -36.54 11.42
N LYS A 5 1.02 -37.44 10.45
CA LYS A 5 1.59 -37.28 9.11
C LYS A 5 0.65 -36.36 8.38
N HIS A 6 0.95 -35.06 8.48
CA HIS A 6 0.32 -34.07 7.62
C HIS A 6 0.48 -34.46 6.16
N SER A 7 -0.56 -34.20 5.37
CA SER A 7 -0.50 -34.44 3.93
C SER A 7 0.62 -33.60 3.30
N PRO A 8 1.34 -34.12 2.27
CA PRO A 8 2.35 -33.34 1.56
C PRO A 8 1.78 -32.02 1.00
N GLN A 9 0.51 -32.04 0.55
CA GLN A 9 -0.21 -30.86 0.08
C GLN A 9 -0.43 -29.82 1.19
N TYR A 10 -0.73 -30.24 2.41
CA TYR A 10 -0.84 -29.33 3.56
C TYR A 10 0.49 -28.62 3.84
N ILE A 11 1.60 -29.36 3.84
CA ILE A 11 2.93 -28.78 4.10
C ILE A 11 3.29 -27.77 3.00
N GLU A 12 3.06 -28.12 1.73
CA GLU A 12 3.29 -27.22 0.59
C GLU A 12 2.48 -25.93 0.70
N LEU A 13 1.18 -26.03 1.01
CA LEU A 13 0.30 -24.88 1.13
C LEU A 13 0.61 -24.03 2.36
N MET A 14 0.97 -24.65 3.48
CA MET A 14 1.41 -23.93 4.67
C MET A 14 2.67 -23.11 4.39
N ASN A 15 3.67 -23.73 3.74
CA ASN A 15 4.88 -23.02 3.32
C ASN A 15 4.57 -21.88 2.35
N ALA A 16 3.64 -22.08 1.41
CA ALA A 16 3.21 -21.04 0.49
C ALA A 16 2.51 -19.87 1.21
N ILE A 17 1.69 -20.14 2.24
CA ILE A 17 1.07 -19.10 3.07
C ILE A 17 2.12 -18.35 3.89
N VAL A 18 3.12 -19.04 4.45
CA VAL A 18 4.23 -18.42 5.20
C VAL A 18 5.06 -17.51 4.29
N LEU A 19 5.42 -18.00 3.10
CA LEU A 19 6.14 -17.21 2.09
C LEU A 19 5.33 -15.98 1.67
N TYR A 20 4.03 -16.17 1.40
CA TYR A 20 3.12 -15.08 1.07
C TYR A 20 3.08 -13.99 2.16
N LYS A 21 2.99 -14.38 3.43
CA LYS A 21 3.04 -13.43 4.55
C LYS A 21 4.34 -12.65 4.56
N LYS A 22 5.47 -13.31 4.33
CA LYS A 22 6.78 -12.66 4.26
C LYS A 22 6.84 -11.65 3.12
N GLU A 23 6.47 -12.05 1.90
CA GLU A 23 6.44 -11.16 0.74
C GLU A 23 5.51 -9.95 0.95
N MET A 24 4.37 -10.17 1.61
CA MET A 24 3.45 -9.09 1.97
C MET A 24 4.10 -8.09 2.94
N PHE A 25 4.82 -8.56 3.97
CA PHE A 25 5.52 -7.68 4.91
C PHE A 25 6.70 -6.97 4.24
N ASP A 26 7.48 -7.66 3.40
CA ASP A 26 8.57 -7.05 2.64
C ASP A 26 8.04 -5.97 1.69
N TRP A 27 6.86 -6.17 1.11
CA TRP A 27 6.17 -5.14 0.33
C TRP A 27 5.81 -3.92 1.18
N TRP A 28 5.21 -4.11 2.37
CA TRP A 28 4.93 -3.00 3.29
C TRP A 28 6.19 -2.22 3.68
N ASP A 29 7.29 -2.92 3.95
CA ASP A 29 8.56 -2.30 4.32
C ASP A 29 9.19 -1.54 3.14
N SER A 30 8.99 -2.03 1.92
CA SER A 30 9.44 -1.31 0.71
C SER A 30 8.78 0.06 0.56
N LEU A 31 7.57 0.27 1.10
CA LEU A 31 6.91 1.58 1.07
C LEU A 31 7.66 2.62 1.91
N GLN A 32 8.30 2.19 3.01
CA GLN A 32 9.05 3.10 3.89
C GLN A 32 10.43 3.45 3.34
N LYS A 33 11.11 2.50 2.69
CA LYS A 33 12.49 2.68 2.21
C LYS A 33 12.66 3.80 1.20
N THR A 34 11.62 4.07 0.42
CA THR A 34 11.69 5.03 -0.69
C THR A 34 11.62 6.49 -0.23
N ARG A 35 11.47 6.77 1.08
CA ARG A 35 11.38 8.13 1.67
C ARG A 35 10.38 9.03 0.95
N VAL A 36 9.39 8.45 0.27
CA VAL A 36 8.44 9.17 -0.60
C VAL A 36 7.69 10.23 0.19
N GLY A 37 7.28 9.92 1.41
CA GLY A 37 6.64 10.91 2.29
C GLY A 37 7.56 12.07 2.68
N GLU A 38 8.84 11.80 2.94
CA GLU A 38 9.81 12.85 3.33
C GLU A 38 10.07 13.79 2.15
N TRP A 39 10.25 13.25 0.94
CA TRP A 39 10.38 14.06 -0.28
C TRP A 39 9.09 14.81 -0.63
N ALA A 40 7.91 14.22 -0.44
CA ALA A 40 6.62 14.90 -0.63
C ALA A 40 6.48 16.09 0.30
N PHE A 41 6.83 15.91 1.56
CA PHE A 41 6.77 16.96 2.55
C PHE A 41 7.75 18.10 2.22
N LEU A 42 9.01 17.78 1.91
CA LEU A 42 10.03 18.77 1.55
C LEU A 42 9.66 19.53 0.27
N LEU A 43 9.16 18.83 -0.75
CA LEU A 43 8.70 19.47 -1.99
C LEU A 43 7.52 20.40 -1.72
N THR A 44 6.55 19.97 -0.90
CA THR A 44 5.41 20.81 -0.50
C THR A 44 5.89 22.08 0.19
N LEU A 45 6.82 21.95 1.16
CA LEU A 45 7.41 23.10 1.85
C LEU A 45 8.18 24.03 0.91
N ALA A 46 8.97 23.47 -0.02
CA ALA A 46 9.70 24.25 -1.00
C ALA A 46 8.76 25.07 -1.90
N CYS A 47 7.65 24.47 -2.35
CA CYS A 47 6.64 25.17 -3.13
C CYS A 47 5.97 26.31 -2.35
N TRP A 48 5.74 26.17 -1.04
CA TRP A 48 5.23 27.27 -0.20
C TRP A 48 6.17 28.47 -0.13
N GLY A 49 7.48 28.26 -0.25
CA GLY A 49 8.48 29.33 -0.28
C GLY A 49 8.56 30.11 -1.60
N VAL A 50 7.86 29.66 -2.65
CA VAL A 50 7.87 30.32 -3.97
C VAL A 50 6.81 31.42 -4.01
N PRO A 51 7.19 32.70 -4.19
CA PRO A 51 6.22 33.80 -4.20
C PRO A 51 5.28 33.75 -5.41
N ASP A 52 5.77 33.34 -6.59
CA ASP A 52 4.96 33.26 -7.81
C ASP A 52 4.04 32.01 -7.81
N ILE A 53 2.76 32.25 -8.07
CA ILE A 53 1.71 31.22 -8.07
C ILE A 53 1.87 30.17 -9.20
N ARG A 54 2.38 30.55 -10.37
CA ARG A 54 2.51 29.67 -11.54
C ARG A 54 3.60 28.65 -11.31
N PHE A 55 4.76 29.12 -10.85
CA PHE A 55 5.89 28.26 -10.50
C PHE A 55 5.55 27.36 -9.32
N ARG A 56 4.81 27.88 -8.33
CA ARG A 56 4.28 27.09 -7.22
C ARG A 56 3.36 25.96 -7.71
N LEU A 57 2.38 26.27 -8.55
CA LEU A 57 1.44 25.29 -9.08
C LEU A 57 2.15 24.23 -9.96
N ALA A 58 3.08 24.66 -10.81
CA ALA A 58 3.88 23.75 -11.62
C ALA A 58 4.72 22.78 -10.76
N GLY A 59 5.34 23.29 -9.69
CA GLY A 59 6.07 22.46 -8.73
C GLY A 59 5.18 21.43 -8.03
N PHE A 60 3.96 21.84 -7.63
CA PHE A 60 2.98 20.91 -7.08
C PHE A 60 2.54 19.84 -8.09
N LEU A 61 2.28 20.20 -9.35
CA LEU A 61 1.86 19.25 -10.39
C LEU A 61 2.97 18.24 -10.73
N ILE A 62 4.21 18.71 -10.84
CA ILE A 62 5.38 17.83 -11.06
C ILE A 62 5.53 16.88 -9.88
N GLY A 63 5.42 17.40 -8.65
CA GLY A 63 5.39 16.58 -7.44
C GLY A 63 4.31 15.50 -7.51
N ALA A 64 3.07 15.89 -7.81
CA ALA A 64 1.95 14.97 -7.94
C ALA A 64 2.24 13.86 -8.96
N ALA A 65 2.81 14.19 -10.13
CA ALA A 65 3.15 13.20 -11.14
C ALA A 65 4.16 12.15 -10.63
N PHE A 66 5.25 12.60 -10.00
CA PHE A 66 6.22 11.69 -9.38
C PHE A 66 5.60 10.83 -8.27
N PHE A 67 4.71 11.39 -7.46
CA PHE A 67 4.01 10.61 -6.43
C PHE A 67 3.07 9.58 -7.03
N MET A 68 2.29 9.96 -8.04
CA MET A 68 1.36 9.07 -8.73
C MET A 68 2.07 7.89 -9.40
N GLU A 69 3.22 8.11 -10.03
CA GLU A 69 4.03 7.03 -10.61
C GLU A 69 4.49 6.03 -9.54
N LYS A 70 4.97 6.53 -8.39
CA LYS A 70 5.38 5.67 -7.28
C LYS A 70 4.19 4.93 -6.66
N PHE A 71 3.06 5.60 -6.47
CA PHE A 71 1.83 4.96 -5.99
C PHE A 71 1.32 3.90 -6.96
N ALA A 72 1.41 4.12 -8.28
CA ALA A 72 1.05 3.14 -9.29
C ALA A 72 1.95 1.89 -9.24
N ALA A 73 3.27 2.08 -9.12
CA ALA A 73 4.22 0.97 -8.96
C ALA A 73 3.95 0.17 -7.67
N ILE A 74 3.59 0.86 -6.59
CA ILE A 74 3.21 0.28 -5.31
C ILE A 74 1.88 -0.50 -5.44
N ALA A 75 0.88 0.07 -6.10
CA ALA A 75 -0.44 -0.52 -6.32
C ALA A 75 -0.37 -1.77 -7.22
N GLY A 76 0.54 -1.81 -8.20
CA GLY A 76 0.78 -2.99 -9.02
C GLY A 76 1.15 -4.23 -8.18
N LYS A 77 2.00 -4.06 -7.16
CA LYS A 77 2.36 -5.15 -6.25
C LYS A 77 1.20 -5.57 -5.32
N SER A 78 0.31 -4.67 -4.91
CA SER A 78 -0.87 -5.05 -4.11
C SER A 78 -1.86 -5.92 -4.90
N SER A 79 -1.96 -5.69 -6.22
CA SER A 79 -2.73 -6.53 -7.14
C SER A 79 -2.15 -7.96 -7.24
N TYR A 80 -0.82 -8.09 -7.30
CA TYR A 80 -0.14 -9.39 -7.25
C TYR A 80 -0.50 -10.16 -5.96
N THR A 81 -0.41 -9.50 -4.81
CA THR A 81 -0.77 -10.07 -3.51
C THR A 81 -2.23 -10.58 -3.48
N THR A 82 -3.17 -9.84 -4.08
CA THR A 82 -4.59 -10.27 -4.17
C THR A 82 -4.77 -11.50 -5.05
N LYS A 83 -4.10 -11.56 -6.22
CA LYS A 83 -4.16 -12.72 -7.12
C LYS A 83 -3.58 -13.97 -6.47
N THR A 84 -2.51 -13.82 -5.69
CA THR A 84 -1.90 -14.93 -4.93
C THR A 84 -2.85 -15.47 -3.87
N GLU A 85 -3.57 -14.61 -3.13
CA GLU A 85 -4.59 -15.06 -2.16
C GLU A 85 -5.70 -15.89 -2.83
N THR A 86 -6.23 -15.44 -3.97
CA THR A 86 -7.28 -16.18 -4.69
C THR A 86 -6.78 -17.55 -5.16
N ARG A 87 -5.54 -17.62 -5.67
CA ARG A 87 -4.92 -18.90 -6.06
C ARG A 87 -4.73 -19.83 -4.87
N LEU A 88 -4.28 -19.33 -3.72
CA LEU A 88 -4.13 -20.12 -2.49
C LEU A 88 -5.49 -20.65 -2.00
N LEU A 89 -6.53 -19.81 -1.98
CA LEU A 89 -7.89 -20.24 -1.64
C LEU A 89 -8.39 -21.35 -2.56
N GLN A 90 -8.17 -21.22 -3.87
CA GLN A 90 -8.57 -22.24 -4.84
C GLN A 90 -7.84 -23.57 -4.60
N LYS A 91 -6.52 -23.52 -4.34
CA LYS A 91 -5.73 -24.73 -4.02
C LYS A 91 -6.16 -25.40 -2.71
N ILE A 92 -6.49 -24.61 -1.68
CA ILE A 92 -7.02 -25.16 -0.41
C ILE A 92 -8.36 -25.86 -0.65
N ARG A 93 -9.23 -25.25 -1.48
CA ARG A 93 -10.55 -25.79 -1.81
C ARG A 93 -10.47 -27.11 -2.57
N SER A 94 -9.63 -27.18 -3.60
CA SER A 94 -9.49 -28.36 -4.47
C SER A 94 -8.53 -29.43 -3.94
N GLY A 95 -7.74 -29.12 -2.91
CA GLY A 95 -6.75 -30.04 -2.34
C GLY A 95 -7.37 -31.27 -1.67
N LYS A 96 -6.69 -32.41 -1.84
CA LYS A 96 -7.01 -33.67 -1.16
C LYS A 96 -6.34 -33.66 0.22
N MET A 97 -7.01 -33.03 1.17
CA MET A 97 -6.56 -32.83 2.55
C MET A 97 -7.74 -33.03 3.51
N SER A 98 -7.46 -33.34 4.78
CA SER A 98 -8.51 -33.44 5.80
C SER A 98 -9.17 -32.09 6.08
N ASP A 99 -10.41 -32.11 6.56
CA ASP A 99 -11.15 -30.87 6.88
C ASP A 99 -10.43 -30.04 7.96
N LYS A 100 -9.76 -30.71 8.92
CA LYS A 100 -8.98 -30.05 9.99
C LYS A 100 -7.73 -29.33 9.44
N GLU A 101 -7.06 -29.93 8.46
CA GLU A 101 -5.93 -29.30 7.75
C GLU A 101 -6.42 -28.09 6.93
N LYS A 102 -7.55 -28.23 6.22
CA LYS A 102 -8.15 -27.13 5.46
C LYS A 102 -8.56 -25.97 6.36
N GLU A 103 -9.20 -26.25 7.50
CA GLU A 103 -9.60 -25.24 8.47
C GLU A 103 -8.40 -24.44 8.98
N THR A 104 -7.29 -25.13 9.28
CA THR A 104 -6.04 -24.49 9.72
C THR A 104 -5.48 -23.57 8.64
N LEU A 105 -5.42 -24.03 7.38
CA LEU A 105 -4.95 -23.23 6.25
C LEU A 105 -5.85 -22.00 6.00
N TYR A 106 -7.17 -22.16 6.10
CA TYR A 106 -8.11 -21.03 5.99
C TYR A 106 -7.91 -20.00 7.09
N LYS A 107 -7.71 -20.44 8.34
CA LYS A 107 -7.45 -19.55 9.48
C LYS A 107 -6.17 -18.75 9.27
N GLU A 108 -5.09 -19.41 8.86
CA GLU A 108 -3.80 -18.76 8.60
C GLU A 108 -3.85 -17.75 7.44
N LEU A 109 -4.55 -18.10 6.36
CA LEU A 109 -4.75 -17.19 5.23
C LEU A 109 -5.66 -16.02 5.59
N SER A 110 -6.73 -16.26 6.35
CA SER A 110 -7.63 -15.21 6.87
C SER A 110 -6.89 -14.23 7.78
N TYR A 111 -5.97 -14.73 8.61
CA TYR A 111 -5.11 -13.89 9.43
C TYR A 111 -4.20 -12.99 8.56
N ALA A 112 -3.58 -13.56 7.53
CA ALA A 112 -2.79 -12.79 6.57
C ALA A 112 -3.62 -11.71 5.85
N GLN A 113 -4.83 -12.06 5.39
CA GLN A 113 -5.78 -11.14 4.75
C GLN A 113 -6.19 -9.98 5.67
N LYS A 114 -6.46 -10.26 6.95
CA LYS A 114 -6.78 -9.23 7.95
C LYS A 114 -5.61 -8.29 8.17
N ASN A 115 -4.39 -8.83 8.24
CA ASN A 115 -3.17 -8.04 8.38
C ASN A 115 -2.84 -7.20 7.14
N ARG A 116 -3.30 -7.63 5.96
CA ARG A 116 -3.16 -6.87 4.70
C ARG A 116 -4.05 -5.64 4.62
N LYS A 117 -5.30 -5.71 5.11
CA LYS A 117 -6.26 -4.61 4.93
C LYS A 117 -5.80 -3.35 5.67
N PHE A 118 -5.44 -2.33 4.91
CA PHE A 118 -5.11 -0.99 5.40
C PHE A 118 -6.25 -0.49 6.30
N GLY A 119 -5.93 -0.08 7.54
CA GLY A 119 -6.90 0.39 8.52
C GLY A 119 -7.24 -0.60 9.66
N LYS A 120 -7.05 -1.92 9.48
CA LYS A 120 -7.32 -2.91 10.55
C LYS A 120 -6.07 -3.43 11.25
N SER A 121 -4.89 -3.18 10.69
CA SER A 121 -3.62 -3.55 11.29
C SER A 121 -2.88 -2.31 11.79
N VAL A 122 -2.73 -2.19 13.11
CA VAL A 122 -1.94 -1.13 13.78
C VAL A 122 -0.50 -1.13 13.24
N THR A 123 0.04 -2.30 12.92
CA THR A 123 1.37 -2.46 12.33
C THR A 123 1.49 -1.77 10.97
N VAL A 124 0.47 -1.90 10.12
CA VAL A 124 0.45 -1.27 8.80
C VAL A 124 0.34 0.24 8.93
N ILE A 125 -0.56 0.74 9.79
CA ILE A 125 -0.72 2.18 10.06
C ILE A 125 0.59 2.78 10.59
N LYS A 126 1.22 2.14 11.59
CA LYS A 126 2.50 2.57 12.15
C LYS A 126 3.61 2.60 11.09
N LYS A 127 3.56 1.69 10.10
CA LYS A 127 4.51 1.66 9.00
C LYS A 127 4.23 2.74 7.95
N THR A 128 2.98 3.11 7.70
CA THR A 128 2.65 4.04 6.61
C THR A 128 2.31 5.46 7.05
N TRP A 129 2.33 5.76 8.35
CA TRP A 129 1.89 7.06 8.88
C TRP A 129 2.63 8.26 8.27
N LYS A 130 3.95 8.17 8.06
CA LYS A 130 4.75 9.25 7.44
C LYS A 130 4.23 9.60 6.04
N ILE A 131 3.89 8.59 5.25
CA ILE A 131 3.36 8.79 3.89
C ILE A 131 1.97 9.38 3.96
N MET A 132 1.13 8.90 4.89
CA MET A 132 -0.22 9.45 5.08
C MET A 132 -0.15 10.94 5.43
N VAL A 133 0.65 11.32 6.43
CA VAL A 133 0.79 12.71 6.85
C VAL A 133 1.34 13.59 5.73
N ALA A 134 2.38 13.14 5.03
CA ALA A 134 2.96 13.90 3.94
C ALA A 134 1.97 14.09 2.77
N TYR A 135 1.22 13.04 2.43
CA TYR A 135 0.20 13.11 1.38
C TYR A 135 -0.98 14.01 1.79
N THR A 136 -1.45 13.90 3.04
CA THR A 136 -2.49 14.80 3.56
C THR A 136 -2.02 16.25 3.52
N PHE A 137 -0.78 16.54 3.93
CA PHE A 137 -0.22 17.88 3.88
C PHE A 137 -0.10 18.41 2.45
N PHE A 138 0.36 17.57 1.52
CA PHE A 138 0.43 17.90 0.09
C PHE A 138 -0.95 18.23 -0.48
N ALA A 139 -1.95 17.37 -0.23
CA ALA A 139 -3.31 17.56 -0.72
C ALA A 139 -3.96 18.82 -0.13
N SER A 140 -3.87 19.01 1.19
CA SER A 140 -4.39 20.21 1.86
C SER A 140 -3.72 21.49 1.34
N SER A 141 -2.41 21.45 1.07
CA SER A 141 -1.69 22.59 0.50
C SER A 141 -2.16 22.92 -0.91
N LEU A 142 -2.39 21.90 -1.74
CA LEU A 142 -2.91 22.08 -3.08
C LEU A 142 -4.33 22.69 -3.04
N PHE A 143 -5.21 22.16 -2.18
CA PHE A 143 -6.55 22.72 -2.00
C PHE A 143 -6.52 24.16 -1.51
N ALA A 144 -5.66 24.49 -0.55
CA ALA A 144 -5.51 25.85 -0.06
C ALA A 144 -5.09 26.80 -1.18
N ILE A 145 -4.08 26.44 -1.96
CA ILE A 145 -3.56 27.27 -3.05
C ILE A 145 -4.62 27.52 -4.13
N VAL A 146 -5.35 26.46 -4.51
CA VAL A 146 -6.42 26.53 -5.50
C VAL A 146 -7.60 27.36 -4.97
N GLY A 147 -8.00 27.13 -3.71
CA GLY A 147 -9.12 27.84 -3.08
C GLY A 147 -8.86 29.32 -2.86
N THR A 148 -7.66 29.71 -2.42
CA THR A 148 -7.33 31.12 -2.16
C THR A 148 -7.06 31.92 -3.43
N ASN A 149 -6.62 31.27 -4.51
CA ASN A 149 -6.19 31.96 -5.73
C ASN A 149 -7.07 31.69 -6.95
N TRP A 150 -8.25 31.08 -6.79
CA TRP A 150 -9.13 30.70 -7.90
C TRP A 150 -9.39 31.83 -8.90
N GLY A 151 -9.73 33.03 -8.39
CA GLY A 151 -9.97 34.21 -9.24
C GLY A 151 -8.74 34.71 -10.00
N ASN A 152 -7.55 34.57 -9.40
CA ASN A 152 -6.28 34.93 -10.06
C ASN A 152 -5.84 33.87 -11.05
N ILE A 153 -6.04 32.59 -10.75
CA ILE A 153 -5.70 31.47 -11.64
C ILE A 153 -6.54 31.56 -12.93
N VAL A 154 -7.84 31.81 -12.83
CA VAL A 154 -8.74 31.94 -13.98
C VAL A 154 -8.36 33.15 -14.86
N LYS A 155 -8.10 34.32 -14.26
CA LYS A 155 -7.66 35.54 -14.98
C LYS A 155 -6.28 35.45 -15.64
N THR A 156 -5.47 34.46 -15.27
CA THR A 156 -4.12 34.30 -15.81
C THR A 156 -4.07 33.23 -16.91
N LEU A 157 -5.12 32.41 -17.02
CA LEU A 157 -5.24 31.33 -18.02
C LEU A 157 -6.14 31.71 -19.21
N PHE A 158 -6.95 32.76 -19.07
CA PHE A 158 -7.81 33.35 -20.09
C PHE A 158 -7.60 34.86 -20.13
#